data_AF-A0A8U0IGY1-F1
#
_entry.id   AF-A0A8U0IGY1-F1
#
_cell.length_a   1.000
_cell.length_b   1.000
_cell.length_c   1.000
_cell.angle_alpha   90.00
_cell.angle_beta   90.00
_cell.angle_gamma   90.00
#
_symmetry.space_group_name_H-M   'P 1'
#
loop_
_entity.id
_entity.type
_entity.pdbx_description
1 polymer ?
#
loop_
_entity_poly.entity_id
_entity_poly.type
_entity_poly.pdbx_seq_one_letter_code
_entity_poly.pdbx_strand_id
1 'polypeptide(L)'
;MTGMLEDDYPGAAAYIQQAVDEHGEDWVLEHYYEQLYPLGRLIEMPEKDELPFYDEDEHDTMTEEERVEMYQSWAKYRENLRTGTKPDE
;
A
#
# COMPACT_ATOMS: atom_id res chain seq x y z
N MET A 1 -20.48 -2.61 -6.58
CA MET A 1 -19.37 -1.64 -6.53
C MET A 1 -18.03 -2.26 -6.91
N THR A 2 -17.85 -3.58 -6.85
CA THR A 2 -16.60 -4.28 -7.26
C THR A 2 -16.31 -4.25 -8.77
N GLY A 3 -17.35 -4.16 -9.61
CA GLY A 3 -17.16 -4.13 -11.08
C GLY A 3 -16.36 -2.93 -11.59
N MET A 4 -16.47 -1.74 -10.97
CA MET A 4 -15.68 -0.57 -11.39
C MET A 4 -14.19 -0.75 -11.07
N LEU A 5 -13.85 -1.37 -9.94
CA LEU A 5 -12.45 -1.60 -9.58
C LEU A 5 -11.77 -2.61 -10.52
N GLU A 6 -12.47 -3.67 -10.91
CA GLU A 6 -11.96 -4.66 -11.87
C GLU A 6 -11.83 -4.10 -13.28
N ASP A 7 -12.72 -3.19 -13.68
CA ASP A 7 -12.69 -2.55 -15.01
C ASP A 7 -11.57 -1.50 -15.11
N ASP A 8 -11.41 -0.65 -14.09
CA ASP A 8 -10.43 0.44 -14.09
C ASP A 8 -9.03 -0.02 -13.67
N TYR A 9 -8.96 -1.02 -12.77
CA TYR A 9 -7.71 -1.54 -12.21
C TYR A 9 -7.65 -3.07 -12.22
N PRO A 10 -7.76 -3.73 -13.39
CA PRO A 10 -7.85 -5.19 -13.49
C PRO A 10 -6.66 -5.92 -12.85
N GLY A 11 -5.47 -5.30 -12.88
CA GLY A 11 -4.28 -5.82 -12.20
C GLY A 11 -4.40 -5.73 -10.68
N ALA A 12 -4.73 -4.55 -10.14
CA ALA A 12 -4.81 -4.32 -8.71
C ALA A 12 -6.00 -5.04 -8.07
N ALA A 13 -7.14 -5.07 -8.74
CA ALA A 13 -8.37 -5.66 -8.24
C ALA A 13 -8.17 -7.13 -7.82
N ALA A 14 -7.43 -7.91 -8.60
CA ALA A 14 -7.11 -9.29 -8.25
C ALA A 14 -6.30 -9.42 -6.95
N TYR A 15 -5.28 -8.57 -6.77
CA TYR A 15 -4.46 -8.57 -5.55
C TYR A 15 -5.22 -8.05 -4.33
N ILE A 16 -6.04 -7.01 -4.52
CA ILE A 16 -6.88 -6.45 -3.46
C ILE A 16 -7.92 -7.47 -3.02
N GLN A 17 -8.61 -8.12 -3.96
CA GLN A 17 -9.59 -9.15 -3.65
C GLN A 17 -8.95 -10.33 -2.90
N GLN A 18 -7.76 -10.76 -3.34
CA GLN A 18 -7.02 -11.81 -2.62
C GLN A 18 -6.70 -11.38 -1.18
N ALA A 19 -6.24 -10.15 -0.96
CA ALA A 19 -5.94 -9.65 0.37
C ALA A 19 -7.20 -9.54 1.25
N VAL A 20 -8.34 -9.13 0.67
CA VAL A 20 -9.64 -9.14 1.36
C VAL A 20 -10.04 -10.57 1.75
N ASP A 21 -9.91 -11.53 0.83
CA ASP A 21 -10.27 -12.93 1.10
C ASP A 21 -9.38 -13.57 2.18
N GLU A 22 -8.11 -13.19 2.25
CA GLU A 22 -7.14 -13.74 3.20
C GLU A 22 -7.17 -13.07 4.57
N HIS A 23 -7.40 -11.75 4.62
CA HIS A 23 -7.22 -10.95 5.84
C HIS A 23 -8.43 -10.08 6.24
N GLY A 24 -9.35 -9.82 5.31
CA GLY A 24 -10.50 -8.94 5.51
C GLY A 24 -10.27 -7.51 5.00
N GLU A 25 -11.38 -6.78 4.84
CA GLU A 25 -11.40 -5.41 4.29
C GLU A 25 -10.65 -4.41 5.20
N ASP A 26 -10.86 -4.47 6.52
CA ASP A 26 -10.18 -3.58 7.48
C ASP A 26 -8.66 -3.69 7.39
N TRP A 27 -8.15 -4.93 7.31
CA TRP A 27 -6.72 -5.18 7.19
C TRP A 27 -6.14 -4.59 5.91
N VAL A 28 -6.90 -4.66 4.80
CA VAL A 28 -6.50 -4.06 3.53
C VAL A 28 -6.38 -2.56 3.64
N LEU A 29 -7.30 -1.90 4.33
CA LEU A 29 -7.25 -0.45 4.55
C LEU A 29 -6.11 -0.04 5.47
N GLU A 30 -5.85 -0.79 6.53
CA GLU A 30 -4.75 -0.53 7.46
C GLU A 30 -3.38 -0.68 6.79
N HIS A 31 -3.19 -1.73 5.99
CA HIS A 31 -1.90 -2.05 5.37
C HIS A 31 -1.79 -1.63 3.91
N TYR A 32 -2.72 -0.83 3.41
CA TYR A 32 -2.82 -0.46 2.00
C TYR A 32 -1.50 0.11 1.46
N TYR A 33 -0.98 1.16 2.10
CA TYR A 33 0.24 1.84 1.67
C TYR A 33 1.51 1.02 1.88
N GLU A 34 1.48 0.03 2.78
CA GLU A 34 2.64 -0.77 3.12
C GLU A 34 2.80 -2.00 2.22
N GLN A 35 1.70 -2.70 1.92
CA GLN A 35 1.71 -4.00 1.24
C GLN A 35 1.20 -3.92 -0.21
N LEU A 36 0.16 -3.13 -0.47
CA LEU A 36 -0.54 -3.12 -1.76
C LEU A 36 -0.06 -1.97 -2.66
N TYR A 37 -0.07 -0.75 -2.16
CA TYR A 37 0.33 0.44 -2.91
C TYR A 37 1.74 0.37 -3.54
N PRO A 38 2.75 -0.30 -2.94
CA PRO A 38 4.05 -0.49 -3.61
C PRO A 38 3.99 -1.26 -4.93
N LEU A 39 2.94 -2.05 -5.17
CA LEU A 39 2.69 -2.73 -6.45
C LEU A 39 2.41 -1.73 -7.58
N GLY A 40 2.07 -0.48 -7.23
CA GLY A 40 1.94 0.68 -8.12
C GLY A 40 3.14 0.92 -9.04
N ARG A 41 4.31 0.36 -8.70
CA ARG A 41 5.51 0.41 -9.55
C ARG A 41 5.46 -0.53 -10.76
N LEU A 42 4.59 -1.53 -10.73
CA LEU A 42 4.47 -2.58 -11.75
C LEU A 42 3.11 -2.56 -12.44
N ILE A 43 2.06 -2.19 -11.71
CA ILE A 43 0.67 -2.15 -12.17
C ILE A 43 0.02 -0.85 -11.73
N GLU A 44 -1.02 -0.41 -12.43
CA GLU A 44 -1.84 0.71 -11.96
C GLU A 44 -2.59 0.29 -10.69
N MET A 45 -2.48 1.11 -9.65
CA MET A 45 -3.12 0.90 -8.35
C MET A 45 -4.10 2.03 -8.09
N PRO A 46 -5.28 1.73 -7.53
CA PRO A 46 -6.20 2.75 -7.05
C PRO A 46 -5.59 3.51 -5.86
N GLU A 47 -6.12 4.68 -5.55
CA GLU A 47 -5.93 5.30 -4.24
C GLU A 47 -6.78 4.60 -3.17
N LYS A 48 -6.43 4.79 -1.90
CA LYS A 48 -7.12 4.10 -0.79
C LYS A 48 -8.60 4.50 -0.71
N ASP A 49 -8.91 5.76 -1.00
CA ASP A 49 -10.27 6.31 -1.01
C ASP A 49 -11.11 5.88 -2.21
N GLU A 50 -10.50 5.28 -3.24
CA GLU A 50 -11.22 4.70 -4.38
C GLU A 50 -11.72 3.27 -4.10
N LEU A 51 -11.31 2.66 -2.97
CA LEU A 51 -11.71 1.31 -2.64
C LEU A 51 -13.19 1.26 -2.26
N PRO A 52 -13.94 0.24 -2.74
CA PRO A 52 -15.40 0.20 -2.58
C PRO A 52 -15.88 0.00 -1.13
N PHE A 53 -14.98 -0.37 -0.22
CA PHE A 53 -15.20 -0.57 1.21
C PHE A 53 -14.47 0.50 2.07
N TYR A 54 -13.89 1.53 1.44
CA TYR A 54 -13.35 2.67 2.18
C TYR A 54 -14.50 3.55 2.70
N ASP A 55 -14.33 4.04 3.93
CA ASP A 55 -15.23 4.96 4.61
C ASP A 55 -14.41 6.13 5.16
N GLU A 56 -14.74 7.36 4.78
CA GLU A 56 -14.01 8.58 5.18
C GLU A 56 -14.20 8.93 6.66
N ASP A 57 -15.28 8.47 7.30
CA ASP A 57 -15.56 8.71 8.71
C ASP A 57 -14.79 7.71 9.60
N GLU A 58 -14.45 6.53 9.07
CA GLU A 58 -13.75 5.46 9.80
C GLU A 58 -12.27 5.33 9.44
N HIS A 59 -11.85 5.81 8.26
CA HIS A 59 -10.51 5.59 7.75
C HIS A 59 -9.84 6.86 7.23
N ASP A 60 -8.57 7.04 7.60
CA ASP A 60 -7.70 8.08 7.06
C ASP A 60 -6.91 7.59 5.82
N THR A 61 -6.67 8.50 4.89
CA THR A 61 -5.69 8.37 3.81
C THR A 61 -4.41 9.12 4.13
N MET A 62 -3.25 8.58 3.74
CA MET A 62 -1.99 9.32 3.83
C MET A 62 -1.87 10.30 2.66
N THR A 63 -1.41 11.52 2.93
CA THR A 63 -1.08 12.48 1.88
C THR A 63 0.09 11.98 1.03
N GLU A 64 0.28 12.54 -0.17
CA GLU A 64 1.43 12.22 -1.00
C GLU A 64 2.76 12.49 -0.28
N GLU A 65 2.86 13.59 0.47
CA GLU A 65 4.07 13.97 1.21
C GLU A 65 4.42 12.95 2.30
N GLU A 66 3.42 12.53 3.08
CA GLU A 66 3.59 11.50 4.12
C GLU A 66 3.99 10.15 3.53
N ARG A 67 3.39 9.77 2.39
CA ARG A 67 3.76 8.55 1.65
C ARG A 67 5.22 8.59 1.19
N VAL A 68 5.64 9.72 0.62
CA VAL A 68 7.02 9.91 0.17
C VAL A 68 8.00 9.84 1.34
N GLU A 69 7.71 10.51 2.46
CA GLU A 69 8.55 10.48 3.65
C GLU A 69 8.70 9.05 4.21
N MET A 70 7.61 8.30 4.27
CA MET A 70 7.61 6.89 4.70
C MET A 70 8.55 6.04 3.83
N TYR A 71 8.39 6.10 2.50
CA TYR A 71 9.21 5.30 1.59
C TYR A 71 10.69 5.72 1.61
N GLN A 72 10.99 7.00 1.74
CA GLN A 72 12.36 7.49 1.90
C GLN A 72 12.99 6.97 3.20
N SER A 73 12.23 6.97 4.30
CA SER A 73 12.67 6.43 5.59
C SER A 73 13.00 4.94 5.50
N TRP A 74 12.16 4.15 4.82
CA TRP A 74 12.44 2.73 4.56
C TRP A 74 13.61 2.50 3.60
N ALA A 75 13.78 3.36 2.60
CA ALA A 75 14.95 3.30 1.72
C ALA A 75 16.23 3.55 2.51
N LYS A 76 16.25 4.58 3.36
CA LYS A 76 17.37 4.91 4.25
C LYS A 76 17.65 3.81 5.26
N TYR A 77 16.62 3.20 5.84
CA TYR A 77 16.78 2.06 6.73
C TYR A 77 17.44 0.87 6.02
N ARG A 78 16.98 0.52 4.81
CA ARG A 78 17.57 -0.54 3.98
C ARG A 78 19.01 -0.22 3.56
N GLU A 79 19.30 1.04 3.23
CA GLU A 79 20.64 1.50 2.90
C GLU A 79 21.57 1.33 4.10
N ASN A 80 21.16 1.79 5.29
CA ASN A 80 21.94 1.63 6.53
C ASN A 80 22.19 0.16 6.87
N LEU A 81 21.24 -0.75 6.63
CA LEU A 81 21.48 -2.19 6.81
C LEU A 81 22.47 -2.75 5.79
N ARG A 82 22.49 -2.22 4.57
CA ARG A 82 23.38 -2.68 3.49
C ARG A 82 24.80 -2.15 3.66
N THR A 83 24.96 -0.91 4.10
CA THR A 83 26.26 -0.20 4.19
C THR A 83 26.80 -0.14 5.62
N GLY A 84 25.96 -0.43 6.62
CA GLY A 84 26.32 -0.53 8.02
C GLY A 84 27.18 -1.75 8.28
N THR A 85 28.47 -1.68 7.93
CA THR A 85 29.49 -2.42 8.67
C THR A 85 29.35 -2.05 10.15
N LYS A 86 29.11 -3.06 11.00
CA LYS A 86 29.36 -2.91 12.44
C LYS A 86 30.79 -2.35 12.59
N PRO A 87 31.01 -1.23 13.29
CA PRO A 87 32.37 -0.83 13.62
C PRO A 87 32.93 -1.88 14.61
N ASP A 88 33.99 -2.56 14.18
CA ASP A 88 34.85 -3.51 14.90
C ASP A 88 34.22 -4.35 16.04
N GLU A 89 34.05 -5.66 15.79
CA GLU A 89 34.33 -6.70 16.80
C GLU A 89 35.78 -7.20 16.61
#